data_AF-A0A4W3J090-F1
#
_entry.id   AF-A0A4W3J090-F1
#
_cell.length_a   1.000
_cell.length_b   1.000
_cell.length_c   1.000
_cell.angle_alpha   90.00
_cell.angle_beta   90.00
_cell.angle_gamma   90.00
#
_symmetry.space_group_name_H-M   'P 1'
#
loop_
_entity.id
_entity.type
_entity.pdbx_description
1 polymer ?
#
loop_
_entity_poly.entity_id
_entity_poly.type
_entity_poly.pdbx_seq_one_letter_code
_entity_poly.pdbx_strand_id
1 'polypeptide(L)' 'MDNIAEIDYSLVNPPVITKTFMDLDFKGEFYNIGRHQEPPFTAGPLSFPEQTNHMMNLAVS' A
#
# COMPACT_ATOMS: atom_id res chain seq x y z
N MET A 1 5.50 19.42 13.56
CA MET A 1 5.64 18.02 14.02
C MET A 1 4.22 17.55 14.18
N ASP A 2 3.69 17.01 13.11
CA ASP A 2 2.26 16.84 12.93
C ASP A 2 1.92 15.48 13.54
N ASN A 3 1.71 15.46 14.86
CA ASN A 3 1.42 14.23 15.63
C ASN A 3 -0.04 13.77 15.46
N ILE A 4 -0.55 13.77 14.22
CA ILE A 4 -1.97 13.48 13.95
C ILE A 4 -2.15 12.08 13.35
N ALA A 5 -1.19 11.57 12.58
CA ALA A 5 -1.28 10.22 12.02
C ALA A 5 0.11 9.63 11.68
N GLU A 6 0.23 8.32 11.86
CA GLU A 6 1.36 7.50 11.40
C GLU A 6 0.84 6.57 10.28
N ILE A 7 1.62 6.39 9.21
CA ILE A 7 1.29 5.46 8.13
C ILE A 7 2.12 4.21 8.34
N ASP A 8 1.44 3.08 8.55
CA ASP A 8 2.10 1.78 8.61
C ASP A 8 2.39 1.30 7.19
N TYR A 9 3.66 1.34 6.78
CA TYR A 9 4.14 0.86 5.48
C TYR A 9 4.64 -0.59 5.51
N SER A 10 4.17 -1.41 6.47
CA SER A 10 4.53 -2.83 6.52
C SER A 10 4.08 -3.56 5.25
N LEU A 11 4.89 -4.51 4.78
CA LEU A 11 4.48 -5.40 3.70
C LEU A 11 3.36 -6.31 4.19
N VAL A 12 2.21 -6.30 3.52
CA VAL A 12 1.09 -7.20 3.84
C VAL A 12 1.26 -8.57 3.19
N ASN A 13 2.00 -8.63 2.08
CA ASN A 13 2.32 -9.86 1.37
C ASN A 13 3.80 -9.87 0.96
N PRO A 14 4.39 -11.06 0.72
CA PRO A 14 5.69 -11.17 0.06
C PRO A 14 5.67 -10.48 -1.32
N PRO A 15 6.77 -9.83 -1.73
CA PRO A 15 6.91 -9.27 -3.08
C PRO A 15 6.64 -10.30 -4.16
N VAL A 16 5.87 -9.92 -5.18
CA VAL A 16 5.65 -10.75 -6.38
C VAL A 16 6.61 -10.28 -7.47
N ILE A 17 7.47 -11.19 -7.94
CA ILE A 17 8.49 -10.87 -8.95
C ILE A 17 8.15 -11.61 -10.24
N THR A 18 7.99 -10.87 -11.33
CA THR A 18 7.81 -11.42 -12.67
C THR A 18 9.03 -11.11 -13.54
N LYS A 19 9.01 -11.54 -14.81
CA LYS A 19 10.10 -11.24 -15.76
C LYS A 19 10.15 -9.77 -16.15
N THR A 20 9.07 -9.03 -15.93
CA THR A 20 8.86 -7.68 -16.48
C THR A 20 8.58 -6.63 -15.41
N PHE A 21 8.09 -7.02 -14.23
CA PHE A 21 7.79 -6.11 -13.12
C PHE A 21 7.94 -6.79 -11.75
N MET A 22 7.92 -5.96 -10.70
CA MET A 22 7.89 -6.37 -9.31
C MET A 22 6.73 -5.64 -8.63
N ASP A 23 5.83 -6.39 -8.00
CA ASP A 23 4.72 -5.84 -7.22
C ASP A 23 5.05 -5.89 -5.73
N LEU A 24 4.74 -4.79 -5.04
CA LEU A 24 4.95 -4.60 -3.61
C LEU A 24 3.63 -4.18 -2.97
N ASP A 25 3.06 -5.07 -2.16
CA ASP A 25 1.84 -4.80 -1.41
C ASP A 25 2.19 -4.17 -0.06
N PHE A 26 2.04 -2.85 0.03
CA PHE A 26 2.20 -2.11 1.27
C PHE A 26 0.87 -1.98 2.00
N LYS A 27 0.92 -2.09 3.32
CA LYS A 27 -0.15 -1.59 4.17
C LYS A 27 -0.22 -0.07 3.97
N GLY A 28 -1.42 0.44 3.75
CA GLY A 28 -1.70 1.85 3.47
C GLY A 28 -2.62 2.44 4.52
N GLU A 29 -2.56 1.93 5.75
CA GLU A 29 -3.50 2.31 6.80
C GLU A 29 -2.95 3.48 7.61
N PHE A 30 -3.73 4.55 7.66
CA PHE A 30 -3.49 5.70 8.53
C PHE A 30 -3.98 5.37 9.93
N TYR A 31 -3.07 5.39 10.91
CA TYR A 31 -3.44 5.25 12.32
C TYR A 31 -3.32 6.59 13.04
N ASN A 32 -4.29 6.87 13.92
CA ASN A 32 -4.19 8.01 14.83
C ASN A 32 -3.28 7.63 16.01
N ILE A 33 -2.31 8.49 16.31
CA ILE A 33 -1.28 8.26 17.35
C ILE A 33 -1.99 8.19 18.72
N GLY A 34 -2.19 6.97 19.25
CA GLY A 34 -2.83 6.72 20.55
C GLY A 34 -4.12 5.89 20.51
N ARG A 35 -4.69 5.61 19.32
CA ARG A 35 -5.80 4.66 19.12
C ARG A 35 -5.58 3.85 17.85
N HIS A 36 -4.89 2.72 17.97
CA HIS A 36 -4.85 1.69 16.93
C HIS A 36 -6.22 1.04 16.83
N GLN A 37 -7.09 1.59 16.00
CA GLN A 37 -8.35 0.97 15.62
C GLN A 37 -8.30 0.68 14.12
N GLU A 38 -8.54 -0.58 13.77
CA GLU A 38 -8.65 -0.98 12.36
C GLU A 38 -9.82 -0.23 11.70
N PRO A 39 -9.68 0.24 10.46
CA PRO A 39 -10.76 0.90 9.75
C PRO A 39 -11.98 -0.03 9.62
N PRO A 40 -13.22 0.49 9.64
CA PRO A 40 -14.42 -0.32 9.46
C PRO A 40 -14.66 -0.77 8.00
N PHE A 41 -13.63 -0.69 7.15
CA PHE A 41 -13.69 -1.02 5.72
C PHE A 41 -12.42 -1.74 5.29
N THR A 42 -12.53 -2.60 4.26
CA THR A 42 -11.40 -3.30 3.65
C THR A 42 -11.04 -2.63 2.32
N ALA A 43 -9.75 -2.48 2.04
CA ALA A 43 -9.30 -1.99 0.74
C ALA A 43 -9.78 -2.93 -0.39
N GLY A 44 -10.29 -2.34 -1.46
CA GLY A 44 -10.68 -3.10 -2.66
C GLY A 44 -9.45 -3.59 -3.43
N PRO A 45 -9.59 -4.64 -4.25
CA PRO A 45 -8.49 -5.08 -5.11
C PRO A 45 -8.14 -3.99 -6.12
N LEU A 46 -6.86 -3.64 -6.21
CA LEU A 46 -6.33 -2.76 -7.23
C LEU A 46 -5.69 -3.61 -8.33
N SER A 47 -6.12 -3.43 -9.57
CA SER A 47 -5.52 -4.09 -10.73
C SER A 47 -4.84 -3.04 -11.61
N PHE A 48 -3.55 -3.21 -11.86
CA PHE A 48 -2.82 -2.38 -12.80
C PHE A 48 -2.80 -3.04 -14.19
N PRO A 49 -2.97 -2.27 -15.29
CA PRO A 49 -2.60 -2.76 -16.61
C PRO A 49 -1.07 -2.96 -16.66
N GLU A 50 -0.60 -3.98 -17.37
CA GLU A 50 0.84 -4.22 -17.56
C GLU A 50 1.48 -3.07 -18.38
N GLN A 51 1.84 -1.98 -17.70
CA GLN A 51 2.51 -0.83 -18.29
C GLN A 51 4.01 -0.87 -17.97
N THR A 52 4.82 -1.27 -18.95
CA THR A 52 6.28 -1.31 -18.84
C THR A 52 6.97 0.02 -19.20
N ASN A 53 6.19 1.07 -19.51
CA ASN A 53 6.74 2.35 -19.98
C ASN A 53 7.13 3.31 -18.84
N HIS A 54 6.84 2.96 -17.58
CA HIS A 54 7.18 3.75 -16.40
C HIS A 54 8.06 2.93 -15.47
N MET A 55 9.04 3.59 -14.83
CA MET A 55 9.96 2.92 -13.90
C MET A 55 9.30 2.54 -12.57
N MET A 56 8.22 3.24 -12.20
CA MET A 56 7.48 3.00 -10.97
C MET A 56 6.02 3.39 -11.16
N ASN A 57 5.12 2.52 -10.72
CA ASN A 57 3.68 2.78 -10.67
C ASN A 57 3.23 2.69 -9.21
N LEU A 58 2.38 3.61 -8.76
CA LEU A 58 1.81 3.61 -7.41
C LEU A 58 0.29 3.63 -7.49
N ALA A 59 -0.33 2.61 -6.88
CA ALA A 59 -1.77 2.52 -6.71
C ALA A 59 -2.13 2.96 -5.28
N VAL A 60 -3.11 3.85 -5.13
CA VAL A 60 -3.61 4.30 -3.81
C VAL A 60 -5.12 4.20 -3.82
N SER A 61 -5.69 3.49 -2.84
CA SER A 61 -7.14 3.30 -2.64
C SER A 61 -7.63 3.94 -1.35
#